data_AF-A0A434TA52-F1
#
_entry.id   AF-A0A434TA52-F1
#
_cell.length_a   1.000
_cell.length_b   1.000
_cell.length_c   1.000
_cell.angle_alpha   90.00
_cell.angle_beta   90.00
_cell.angle_gamma   90.00
#
_symmetry.space_group_name_H-M   'P 1'
#
loop_
_entity.id
_entity.type
_entity.pdbx_description
1 polymer ?
#
loop_
_entity_poly.entity_id
_entity_poly.type
_entity_poly.pdbx_seq_one_letter_code
_entity_poly.pdbx_strand_id
1 'polypeptide(L)'
;HISLPHARLVRRTLEEMGVTSIRVVLSHWHDDHIAGNEVFHDCEIIANRLTASALERGRAEIEGRNPPIRPLVLPNRIFDNNLHLTVGAIPVELRQVEIHSHDGTVLLMPDAGLLLAGDTLEDSIT
;
A
#
# COMPACT_ATOMS: atom_id res chain seq x y z
N HIS A 1 0.69 12.53 4.49
CA HIS A 1 -0.31 11.54 4.92
C HIS A 1 -1.41 11.40 3.87
N ILE A 2 -1.87 10.19 3.58
CA ILE A 2 -2.99 9.98 2.67
C ILE A 2 -4.33 10.30 3.34
N SER A 3 -5.32 10.72 2.56
CA SER A 3 -6.70 10.97 2.97
C SER A 3 -7.64 10.59 1.83
N LEU A 4 -8.95 10.44 2.09
CA LEU A 4 -9.91 10.14 1.02
C LEU A 4 -9.89 11.17 -0.12
N PRO A 5 -9.87 12.50 0.13
CA PRO A 5 -9.72 13.48 -0.95
C PRO A 5 -8.42 13.30 -1.75
N HIS A 6 -7.30 13.05 -1.07
CA HIS A 6 -6.01 12.82 -1.73
C HIS A 6 -6.04 11.54 -2.58
N ALA A 7 -6.57 10.44 -2.06
CA ALA A 7 -6.70 9.18 -2.79
C ALA A 7 -7.63 9.31 -4.02
N ARG A 8 -8.75 10.03 -3.91
CA ARG A 8 -9.64 10.32 -5.05
C ARG A 8 -8.93 11.15 -6.12
N LEU A 9 -8.11 12.12 -5.71
CA LEU A 9 -7.28 12.89 -6.65
C LEU A 9 -6.28 11.99 -7.37
N VAL A 10 -5.57 11.11 -6.66
CA VAL A 10 -4.64 10.15 -7.28
C VAL A 10 -5.35 9.25 -8.29
N ARG A 11 -6.46 8.62 -7.91
CA ARG A 11 -7.23 7.73 -8.80
C ARG A 11 -7.70 8.47 -10.05
N ARG A 12 -8.32 9.64 -9.88
CA ARG A 12 -8.81 10.47 -10.99
C ARG A 12 -7.67 10.84 -11.94
N THR A 13 -6.52 11.28 -11.42
CA THR A 13 -5.36 11.64 -12.25
C THR A 13 -4.88 10.45 -13.08
N LEU A 14 -4.81 9.25 -12.49
CA LEU A 14 -4.43 8.03 -13.23
C LEU A 14 -5.45 7.71 -14.33
N GLU A 15 -6.75 7.79 -14.04
CA GLU A 15 -7.82 7.56 -15.02
C GLU A 15 -7.78 8.59 -16.17
N GLU A 16 -7.53 9.87 -15.87
CA GLU A 16 -7.36 10.95 -16.85
C GLU A 16 -6.12 10.76 -17.74
N MET A 17 -5.08 10.10 -17.22
CA MET A 17 -3.90 9.67 -17.99
C MET A 17 -4.16 8.41 -18.85
N GLY A 18 -5.36 7.83 -18.79
CA GLY A 18 -5.75 6.65 -19.57
C GLY A 18 -5.39 5.32 -18.90
N VAL A 19 -5.08 5.29 -17.60
CA VAL A 19 -4.88 4.04 -16.87
C VAL A 19 -6.19 3.26 -16.80
N THR A 20 -6.18 2.02 -17.28
CA THR A 20 -7.36 1.14 -17.32
C THR A 20 -7.37 0.04 -16.27
N SER A 21 -6.25 -0.17 -15.58
CA SER A 21 -6.10 -1.18 -14.54
C SER A 21 -5.20 -0.65 -13.42
N ILE A 22 -5.70 -0.67 -12.19
CA ILE A 22 -4.98 -0.23 -10.99
C ILE A 22 -4.85 -1.41 -10.03
N ARG A 23 -3.66 -1.54 -9.43
CA ARG A 23 -3.40 -2.42 -8.29
C ARG A 23 -2.73 -1.59 -7.21
N VAL A 24 -3.14 -1.78 -5.97
CA VAL A 24 -2.61 -1.05 -4.82
C VAL A 24 -1.72 -2.00 -4.04
N VAL A 25 -0.50 -1.58 -3.73
CA VAL A 25 0.39 -2.32 -2.82
C VAL A 25 0.49 -1.51 -1.54
N LEU A 26 0.13 -2.11 -0.41
CA LEU A 26 0.30 -1.48 0.89
C LEU A 26 1.76 -1.65 1.34
N SER A 27 2.42 -0.55 1.65
CA SER A 27 3.79 -0.56 2.18
C SER A 27 3.83 -1.18 3.58
N HIS A 28 2.90 -0.78 4.46
CA HIS A 28 2.69 -1.28 5.82
C HIS A 28 1.34 -0.76 6.38
N TRP A 29 1.01 -1.12 7.63
CA TRP A 29 -0.31 -0.90 8.24
C TRP A 29 -0.61 0.52 8.76
N HIS A 30 0.35 1.45 8.78
CA HIS A 30 0.13 2.77 9.40
C HIS A 30 -0.98 3.56 8.69
N ASP A 31 -1.74 4.32 9.50
CA ASP A 31 -2.97 5.02 9.10
C ASP A 31 -2.78 5.89 7.85
N ASP A 32 -1.65 6.59 7.75
CA ASP A 32 -1.33 7.48 6.63
C ASP A 32 -0.92 6.77 5.33
N HIS A 33 -0.83 5.44 5.36
CA HIS A 33 -0.62 4.56 4.21
C HIS A 33 -1.89 3.77 3.82
N ILE A 34 -2.87 3.67 4.71
CA ILE A 34 -4.10 2.88 4.50
C ILE A 34 -5.40 3.71 4.42
N ALA A 35 -5.38 4.98 4.85
CA ALA A 35 -6.58 5.82 4.95
C ALA A 35 -7.27 6.09 3.60
N GLY A 36 -6.58 5.82 2.49
CA GLY A 36 -7.10 5.99 1.13
C GLY A 36 -7.74 4.73 0.54
N ASN A 37 -7.63 3.57 1.19
CA ASN A 37 -7.96 2.26 0.58
C ASN A 37 -9.40 2.15 0.10
N GLU A 38 -10.35 2.83 0.75
CA GLU A 38 -11.76 2.86 0.32
C GLU A 38 -11.92 3.29 -1.14
N VAL A 39 -11.11 4.24 -1.61
CA VAL A 39 -11.15 4.73 -2.98
C VAL A 39 -10.78 3.65 -3.99
N PHE A 40 -10.06 2.61 -3.56
CA PHE A 40 -9.58 1.51 -4.39
C PHE A 40 -10.20 0.16 -4.00
N HIS A 41 -11.34 0.16 -3.29
CA HIS A 41 -12.00 -1.07 -2.82
C HIS A 41 -12.40 -2.05 -3.93
N ASP A 42 -12.51 -1.56 -5.17
CA ASP A 42 -12.79 -2.30 -6.40
C ASP A 42 -11.52 -2.81 -7.12
N CYS A 43 -10.33 -2.48 -6.61
CA CYS A 43 -9.04 -2.90 -7.15
C CYS A 43 -8.48 -4.15 -6.43
N GLU A 44 -7.43 -4.74 -7.01
CA GLU A 44 -6.57 -5.67 -6.25
C GLU A 44 -5.74 -4.84 -5.25
N ILE A 45 -5.90 -5.13 -3.96
CA ILE A 45 -5.13 -4.52 -2.87
C ILE A 45 -4.23 -5.61 -2.29
N ILE A 46 -2.93 -5.43 -2.46
CA ILE A 46 -1.88 -6.39 -2.15
C ILE A 46 -1.18 -5.95 -0.86
N ALA A 47 -0.99 -6.88 0.07
CA ALA A 47 -0.16 -6.64 1.25
C ALA A 47 0.56 -7.92 1.69
N ASN A 48 1.64 -7.79 2.47
CA ASN A 48 2.18 -8.97 3.13
C ASN A 48 1.24 -9.44 4.26
N ARG A 49 1.40 -10.68 4.69
CA ARG A 49 0.55 -11.30 5.72
C ARG A 49 0.57 -10.58 7.06
N LEU A 50 1.68 -9.94 7.43
CA LEU A 50 1.78 -9.20 8.70
C LEU A 50 0.95 -7.92 8.67
N THR A 51 0.97 -7.16 7.56
CA THR A 51 0.11 -6.00 7.35
C THR A 51 -1.36 -6.41 7.38
N ALA A 52 -1.75 -7.44 6.62
CA ALA A 52 -3.14 -7.93 6.63
C ALA A 52 -3.60 -8.29 8.04
N SER A 53 -2.77 -9.02 8.79
CA SER A 53 -3.08 -9.42 10.16
C SER A 53 -3.13 -8.24 11.13
N ALA A 54 -2.29 -7.21 10.95
CA ALA A 54 -2.30 -6.00 11.76
C ALA A 54 -3.60 -5.21 11.55
N LEU A 55 -4.03 -5.06 10.29
CA LEU A 55 -5.29 -4.38 9.95
C LEU A 55 -6.51 -5.12 10.49
N GLU A 56 -6.54 -6.46 10.39
CA GLU A 56 -7.63 -7.27 10.93
C GLU A 56 -7.73 -7.14 12.45
N ARG A 57 -6.61 -7.28 13.17
CA ARG A 57 -6.58 -7.15 14.64
C ARG A 57 -6.90 -5.73 15.10
N GLY A 58 -6.41 -4.73 14.36
CA GLY A 58 -6.55 -3.31 14.69
C GLY A 58 -7.87 -2.68 14.25
N ARG A 59 -8.75 -3.40 13.54
CA ARG A 59 -9.93 -2.83 12.87
C ARG A 59 -10.76 -1.90 13.77
N ALA A 60 -11.16 -2.38 14.94
CA ALA A 60 -12.05 -1.60 15.81
C ALA A 60 -11.39 -0.30 16.29
N GLU A 61 -10.07 -0.34 16.52
CA GLU A 61 -9.30 0.84 16.90
C GLU A 61 -9.16 1.80 15.72
N ILE A 62 -8.71 1.31 14.56
CA ILE A 62 -8.49 2.10 13.33
C ILE A 62 -9.78 2.79 12.87
N GLU A 63 -10.91 2.08 12.87
CA GLU A 63 -12.22 2.64 12.51
C GLU A 63 -12.75 3.64 13.56
N GLY A 64 -12.23 3.59 14.80
CA GLY A 64 -12.63 4.45 15.92
C GLY A 64 -11.67 5.59 16.24
N ARG A 65 -10.51 5.68 15.58
CA ARG A 65 -9.50 6.74 15.76
C ARG A 65 -10.00 8.10 15.26
N ASN A 66 -9.18 9.14 15.47
CA ASN A 66 -9.46 10.49 14.99
C ASN A 66 -8.28 11.02 14.15
N PRO A 67 -8.42 11.18 12.81
CA PRO A 67 -9.62 10.88 12.02
C PRO A 67 -9.86 9.37 11.91
N PRO A 68 -11.13 8.91 11.78
CA PRO A 68 -11.43 7.50 11.61
C PRO A 68 -11.19 7.04 10.17
N ILE A 69 -10.69 5.81 10.00
CA ILE A 69 -10.62 5.15 8.69
C ILE A 69 -11.77 4.15 8.61
N ARG A 70 -12.93 4.59 8.12
CA ARG A 70 -14.16 3.80 8.13
C ARG A 70 -14.95 3.94 6.82
N PRO A 71 -15.17 2.84 6.06
CA PRO A 71 -14.77 1.47 6.39
C PRO A 71 -13.25 1.25 6.27
N LEU A 72 -12.68 0.40 7.15
CA LEU A 72 -11.34 -0.11 6.93
C LEU A 72 -11.39 -1.19 5.84
N VAL A 73 -10.89 -0.85 4.65
CA VAL A 73 -10.77 -1.78 3.52
C VAL A 73 -9.48 -2.59 3.63
N LEU A 74 -9.62 -3.92 3.71
CA LEU A 74 -8.52 -4.85 3.84
C LEU A 74 -7.91 -5.22 2.48
N PRO A 75 -6.64 -5.64 2.45
CA PRO A 75 -6.05 -6.27 1.28
C PRO A 75 -6.83 -7.54 0.90
N ASN A 76 -6.98 -7.78 -0.40
CA ASN A 76 -7.64 -8.96 -0.97
C ASN A 76 -6.65 -9.92 -1.65
N ARG A 77 -5.36 -9.55 -1.74
CA ARG A 77 -4.27 -10.42 -2.11
C ARG A 77 -3.15 -10.34 -1.08
N ILE A 78 -2.78 -11.50 -0.55
CA ILE A 78 -1.80 -11.61 0.53
C ILE A 78 -0.59 -12.38 0.02
N PHE A 79 0.62 -11.96 0.42
CA PHE A 79 1.85 -12.70 0.14
C PHE A 79 2.72 -12.87 1.37
N ASP A 80 3.69 -13.77 1.25
CA ASP A 80 4.68 -14.11 2.27
C ASP A 80 6.08 -13.96 1.73
N ASN A 81 6.96 -13.28 2.47
CA ASN A 81 8.36 -13.02 2.12
C ASN A 81 8.56 -12.19 0.84
N ASN A 82 8.12 -12.69 -0.31
CA ASN A 82 8.20 -12.00 -1.59
C ASN A 82 7.01 -12.32 -2.50
N LEU A 83 6.77 -11.43 -3.47
CA LEU A 83 5.79 -11.64 -4.54
C LEU A 83 6.32 -11.04 -5.84
N HIS A 84 6.38 -11.85 -6.89
CA HIS A 84 6.70 -11.38 -8.23
C HIS A 84 5.42 -10.98 -8.96
N LEU A 85 5.45 -9.80 -9.58
CA LEU A 85 4.35 -9.24 -10.36
C LEU A 85 4.89 -8.69 -11.68
N THR A 86 3.98 -8.46 -12.62
CA THR A 86 4.27 -7.72 -13.85
C THR A 86 3.25 -6.62 -14.00
N VAL A 87 3.68 -5.38 -14.24
CA VAL A 87 2.84 -4.22 -14.55
C VAL A 87 3.04 -3.85 -16.01
N GLY A 88 2.10 -4.26 -16.87
CA GLY A 88 2.32 -4.22 -18.31
C GLY A 88 3.47 -5.16 -18.70
N ALA A 89 4.57 -4.60 -19.19
CA ALA A 89 5.81 -5.33 -19.49
C ALA A 89 6.88 -5.20 -18.38
N ILE A 90 6.62 -4.43 -17.32
CA ILE A 90 7.60 -4.12 -16.28
C ILE A 90 7.56 -5.20 -15.19
N PRO A 91 8.62 -5.99 -14.98
CA PRO A 91 8.71 -6.90 -13.85
C PRO A 91 8.95 -6.12 -12.55
N VAL A 92 8.19 -6.48 -11.51
CA VAL A 92 8.36 -5.91 -10.17
C VAL A 92 8.37 -7.02 -9.13
N GLU A 93 9.18 -6.86 -8.09
CA GLU A 93 9.24 -7.78 -6.95
C GLU A 93 8.86 -7.02 -5.68
N LEU A 94 7.86 -7.51 -4.96
CA LEU A 94 7.58 -7.05 -3.61
C LEU A 94 8.40 -7.89 -2.63
N ARG A 95 9.07 -7.26 -1.68
CA ARG A 95 9.78 -7.94 -0.60
C ARG A 95 9.33 -7.41 0.75
N GLN A 96 9.00 -8.34 1.63
CA GLN A 96 8.78 -8.04 3.03
C GLN A 96 10.12 -7.72 3.70
N VAL A 97 10.14 -6.67 4.51
CA VAL A 97 11.29 -6.24 5.31
C VAL A 97 10.81 -5.82 6.69
N GLU A 98 11.70 -5.94 7.67
CA GLU A 98 11.44 -5.52 9.05
C GLU A 98 12.28 -4.27 9.37
N ILE A 99 11.85 -3.14 8.79
CA ILE A 99 12.43 -1.81 8.99
C ILE A 99 11.26 -0.82 9.08
N HIS A 100 11.34 0.16 9.98
CA HIS A 100 10.26 1.09 10.38
C HIS A 100 9.06 0.41 11.08
N SER A 101 8.58 -0.70 10.54
CA SER A 101 7.55 -1.55 11.13
C SER A 101 7.84 -3.03 10.84
N HIS A 102 7.18 -3.94 11.58
CA HIS A 102 7.39 -5.39 11.45
C HIS A 102 6.86 -5.96 10.11
N ASP A 103 6.02 -5.20 9.42
CA ASP A 103 5.30 -5.56 8.21
C ASP A 103 5.66 -4.67 7.02
N GLY A 104 6.87 -4.11 6.99
CA GLY A 104 7.34 -3.31 5.87
C GLY A 104 7.36 -4.09 4.55
N THR A 105 7.05 -3.40 3.45
CA THR A 105 7.15 -3.91 2.08
C THR A 105 7.89 -2.89 1.21
N VAL A 106 8.93 -3.36 0.52
CA VAL A 106 9.60 -2.59 -0.55
C VAL A 106 9.24 -3.16 -1.92
N LEU A 107 9.27 -2.32 -2.95
CA LEU A 107 9.08 -2.73 -4.35
C LEU A 107 10.39 -2.54 -5.11
N LEU A 108 10.86 -3.61 -5.73
CA LEU A 108 12.05 -3.65 -6.57
C LEU A 108 11.68 -3.71 -8.05
N MET A 109 12.37 -2.91 -8.86
CA MET A 109 12.37 -2.99 -10.33
C MET A 109 13.81 -3.28 -10.78
N PRO A 110 14.21 -4.57 -10.82
CA PRO A 110 15.61 -4.96 -10.97
C PRO A 110 16.22 -4.43 -12.27
N ASP A 111 15.46 -4.50 -13.38
CA ASP A 111 15.90 -4.06 -14.70
C ASP A 111 16.17 -2.54 -14.76
N ALA A 112 15.48 -1.76 -13.91
CA ALA A 112 15.66 -0.32 -13.80
C ALA A 112 16.66 0.08 -12.70
N GLY A 113 17.14 -0.87 -11.89
CA GLY A 113 17.94 -0.58 -10.69
C GLY A 113 17.21 0.29 -9.67
N LEU A 114 15.87 0.25 -9.63
CA LEU A 114 15.05 1.10 -8.77
C LEU A 114 14.44 0.31 -7.59
N LEU A 115 14.42 0.93 -6.42
CA LEU A 115 13.75 0.45 -5.22
C LEU A 115 12.81 1.56 -4.71
N LEU A 116 11.54 1.25 -4.51
CA LEU A 116 10.60 2.08 -3.77
C LEU A 116 10.59 1.61 -2.32
N ALA A 117 11.14 2.44 -1.43
CA ALA A 117 11.49 2.04 -0.07
C ALA A 117 10.31 2.07 0.91
N GLY A 118 9.21 2.75 0.55
CA GLY A 118 8.24 3.19 1.57
C GLY A 118 8.99 3.97 2.66
N ASP A 119 8.63 3.70 3.91
CA ASP A 119 9.22 4.35 5.09
C ASP A 119 10.48 3.61 5.61
N THR A 120 10.99 2.62 4.86
CA THR A 120 12.20 1.87 5.28
C THR A 120 13.47 2.71 5.16
N LEU A 121 13.42 3.81 4.42
CA LEU A 121 14.45 4.82 4.31
C LEU A 121 13.80 6.18 4.09
N GLU A 122 14.06 7.11 5.00
CA GLU A 122 13.58 8.49 4.92
C GLU A 122 14.75 9.46 5.13
N ASP A 123 14.65 10.66 4.56
CA ASP A 123 15.58 11.73 4.89
C ASP A 123 15.23 12.27 6.27
N SER A 124 16.17 12.15 7.21
CA SER A 124 15.99 12.62 8.59
C SER A 124 15.91 14.15 8.73
N ILE A 125 16.18 14.91 7.67
CA ILE A 125 16.07 16.37 7.65
C ILE A 125 14.77 16.77 6.94
N THR A 126 13.65 16.72 7.66
CA THR A 126 12.35 17.28 7.23
C THR A 126 11.85 18.31 8.24
#